data_AF-A0A948X243-F1
#
_entry.id   AF-A0A948X243-F1
#
_cell.length_a   1.000
_cell.length_b   1.000
_cell.length_c   1.000
_cell.angle_alpha   90.00
_cell.angle_beta   90.00
_cell.angle_gamma   90.00
#
_symmetry.space_group_name_H-M   'P 1'
#
loop_
_entity.id
_entity.type
_entity.pdbx_description
1 polymer ?
#
loop_
_entity_poly.entity_id
_entity_poly.type
_entity_poly.pdbx_seq_one_letter_code
_entity_poly.pdbx_strand_id
1 'polypeptide(L)'
;MKDRLKYVIDSRYFDGTCLTSMSDGFSNDYGGETIEELRIRENNPYLKAITPSELDKMLRIYNQALSEPFKEITEEEYHDLLDVLPPIRMRRNSFFVGEPYYGNMYSFCFTSEGRYFKGLRSVLTPQSELERQINQHIEVINRRPVILKDGPVLPIEDNPDRIMLTSYYFLLDGKKKLFICNHITEQGNKRGRNETAGILKSLRRNHYQFYKGKGHYETPDELIDHVSGKKLTLVSDGHFFQYPPGRESATFIGHVKETSEEFLFRIYDREYFLYLLKRLRTVKKESAQEQINIKS
;
A
#
# COMPACT_ATOMS: atom_id res chain seq x y z
N MET A 1 -3.23 -34.18 -18.43
CA MET A 1 -2.04 -33.89 -17.59
C MET A 1 -2.10 -32.50 -16.95
N LYS A 2 -2.45 -31.42 -17.65
CA LYS A 2 -2.53 -30.05 -17.07
C LYS A 2 -3.51 -29.86 -15.89
N ASP A 3 -4.55 -30.68 -15.76
CA ASP A 3 -5.54 -30.55 -14.65
C ASP A 3 -5.08 -31.16 -13.31
N ARG A 4 -3.99 -31.94 -13.30
CA ARG A 4 -3.47 -32.56 -12.07
C ARG A 4 -2.48 -31.67 -11.33
N LEU A 5 -1.68 -30.88 -12.04
CA LEU A 5 -0.67 -30.02 -11.43
C LEU A 5 -1.30 -29.06 -10.42
N LYS A 6 -0.79 -29.06 -9.20
CA LYS A 6 -1.14 -28.10 -8.15
C LYS A 6 0.11 -27.41 -7.62
N TYR A 7 -0.11 -26.25 -7.01
CA TYR A 7 0.92 -25.52 -6.27
C TYR A 7 0.44 -25.29 -4.85
N VAL A 8 1.33 -25.42 -3.87
CA VAL A 8 1.01 -25.20 -2.46
C VAL A 8 1.42 -23.79 -2.06
N ILE A 9 0.49 -23.03 -1.50
CA ILE A 9 0.69 -21.66 -1.01
C ILE A 9 0.08 -21.49 0.38
N ASP A 10 0.43 -20.42 1.08
CA ASP A 10 -0.33 -19.95 2.25
C ASP A 10 -1.56 -19.19 1.77
N SER A 11 -2.76 -19.54 2.24
CA SER A 11 -4.00 -18.90 1.78
C SER A 11 -4.22 -17.48 2.31
N ARG A 12 -3.46 -17.04 3.33
CA ARG A 12 -3.64 -15.73 3.98
C ARG A 12 -2.96 -14.57 3.24
N TYR A 13 -1.93 -14.87 2.45
CA TYR A 13 -1.12 -13.90 1.72
C TYR A 13 -0.42 -14.55 0.53
N PHE A 14 0.05 -13.75 -0.42
CA PHE A 14 0.89 -14.25 -1.51
C PHE A 14 2.02 -13.29 -1.80
N ASP A 15 3.25 -13.79 -1.66
CA ASP A 15 4.50 -13.03 -1.77
C ASP A 15 5.27 -13.36 -3.06
N GLY A 16 4.62 -14.00 -4.03
CA GLY A 16 5.24 -14.43 -5.29
C GLY A 16 5.89 -15.81 -5.24
N THR A 17 5.80 -16.50 -4.10
CA THR A 17 6.39 -17.84 -3.92
C THR A 17 5.34 -18.92 -3.66
N CYS A 18 5.65 -20.12 -4.13
CA CYS A 18 4.94 -21.35 -3.76
C CYS A 18 5.85 -22.16 -2.86
N LEU A 19 5.28 -22.83 -1.86
CA LEU A 19 6.02 -23.75 -1.00
C LEU A 19 6.55 -24.94 -1.82
N THR A 20 5.68 -25.50 -2.67
CA THR A 20 6.04 -26.60 -3.58
C THR A 20 5.02 -26.74 -4.72
N SER A 21 5.30 -27.63 -5.67
CA SER A 21 4.38 -28.16 -6.68
C SER A 21 4.01 -29.62 -6.38
N MET A 22 2.87 -30.04 -6.90
CA MET A 22 2.37 -31.41 -6.87
C MET A 22 1.95 -31.79 -8.29
N SER A 23 2.82 -32.45 -9.03
CA SER A 23 2.62 -32.80 -10.43
C SER A 23 1.56 -33.90 -10.61
N ASP A 24 1.43 -34.79 -9.63
CA ASP A 24 0.38 -35.81 -9.56
C ASP A 24 -0.95 -35.27 -8.99
N GLY A 25 -0.91 -34.09 -8.36
CA GLY A 25 -2.02 -33.40 -7.70
C GLY A 25 -2.25 -33.76 -6.24
N PHE A 26 -1.41 -34.62 -5.65
CA PHE A 26 -1.59 -35.16 -4.31
C PHE A 26 -0.35 -35.01 -3.43
N SER A 27 0.83 -35.26 -3.98
CA SER A 27 2.09 -35.34 -3.25
C SER A 27 3.08 -34.30 -3.74
N ASN A 28 3.84 -33.74 -2.80
CA ASN A 28 4.95 -32.82 -3.04
C ASN A 28 5.99 -33.47 -3.98
N ASP A 29 6.33 -32.80 -5.07
CA ASP A 29 7.30 -33.29 -6.08
C ASP A 29 8.71 -33.57 -5.51
N TYR A 30 9.07 -32.95 -4.38
CA TYR A 30 10.41 -33.04 -3.79
C TYR A 30 10.53 -33.96 -2.57
N GLY A 31 9.42 -34.29 -1.92
CA GLY A 31 9.44 -35.07 -0.67
C GLY A 31 8.30 -36.08 -0.51
N GLY A 32 7.37 -36.15 -1.48
CA GLY A 32 6.27 -37.10 -1.49
C GLY A 32 5.14 -36.78 -0.50
N GLU A 33 5.30 -35.77 0.36
CA GLU A 33 4.31 -35.45 1.38
C GLU A 33 3.01 -34.91 0.80
N THR A 34 1.91 -35.29 1.42
CA THR A 34 0.57 -34.75 1.17
C THR A 34 0.43 -33.34 1.74
N ILE A 35 -0.65 -32.62 1.34
CA ILE A 35 -0.93 -31.29 1.88
C ILE A 35 -1.11 -31.28 3.41
N GLU A 36 -1.66 -32.34 4.00
CA GLU A 36 -1.87 -32.41 5.46
C GLU A 36 -0.55 -32.62 6.20
N GLU A 37 0.34 -33.46 5.67
CA GLU A 37 1.69 -33.63 6.21
C GLU A 37 2.50 -32.34 6.09
N LEU A 38 2.38 -31.60 4.99
CA LEU A 38 2.99 -30.28 4.83
C LEU A 38 2.48 -29.28 5.88
N ARG A 39 1.17 -29.28 6.19
CA ARG A 39 0.61 -28.40 7.24
C ARG A 39 1.21 -28.71 8.61
N ILE A 40 1.42 -29.98 8.93
CA ILE A 40 2.06 -30.41 10.18
C ILE A 40 3.54 -30.00 10.17
N ARG A 41 4.28 -30.33 9.10
CA ARG A 41 5.72 -30.07 8.98
C ARG A 41 6.06 -28.57 9.05
N GLU A 42 5.29 -27.75 8.33
CA GLU A 42 5.46 -26.29 8.30
C GLU A 42 4.77 -25.59 9.49
N ASN A 43 4.09 -26.34 10.36
CA ASN A 43 3.25 -25.80 11.44
C ASN A 43 2.31 -24.68 10.94
N ASN A 44 1.65 -24.91 9.80
CA ASN A 44 0.85 -23.92 9.11
C ASN A 44 -0.45 -24.54 8.57
N PRO A 45 -1.59 -24.42 9.28
CA PRO A 45 -2.86 -24.99 8.85
C PRO A 45 -3.44 -24.29 7.61
N TYR A 46 -2.93 -23.12 7.22
CA TYR A 46 -3.45 -22.31 6.12
C TYR A 46 -2.87 -22.69 4.75
N LEU A 47 -2.00 -23.71 4.68
CA LEU A 47 -1.50 -24.20 3.40
C LEU A 47 -2.63 -24.77 2.55
N LYS A 48 -2.66 -24.38 1.29
CA LYS A 48 -3.67 -24.77 0.31
C LYS A 48 -3.02 -25.12 -1.02
N ALA A 49 -3.44 -26.23 -1.61
CA ALA A 49 -3.13 -26.57 -2.98
C ALA A 49 -4.06 -25.81 -3.94
N ILE A 50 -3.49 -25.11 -4.92
CA ILE A 50 -4.19 -24.31 -5.92
C ILE A 50 -3.83 -24.77 -7.34
N THR A 51 -4.71 -24.47 -8.30
CA THR A 51 -4.49 -24.74 -9.73
C THR A 51 -3.51 -23.75 -10.37
N PRO A 52 -2.93 -24.07 -11.54
CA PRO A 52 -2.11 -23.13 -12.30
C PRO A 52 -2.87 -21.84 -12.65
N SER A 53 -4.17 -21.92 -12.98
CA SER A 53 -4.99 -20.74 -13.27
C SER A 53 -5.20 -19.84 -12.06
N GLU A 54 -5.36 -20.41 -10.86
CA GLU A 54 -5.40 -19.63 -9.62
C GLU A 54 -4.04 -18.98 -9.35
N LEU A 55 -2.94 -19.71 -9.53
CA LEU A 55 -1.59 -19.17 -9.37
C LEU A 55 -1.32 -18.01 -10.33
N ASP A 56 -1.68 -18.13 -11.60
CA ASP A 56 -1.53 -17.06 -12.60
C ASP A 56 -2.28 -15.78 -12.18
N LYS A 57 -3.49 -15.93 -11.62
CA LYS A 57 -4.26 -14.79 -11.09
C LYS A 57 -3.54 -14.15 -9.91
N MET A 58 -2.99 -14.95 -9.00
CA MET A 58 -2.27 -14.48 -7.82
C MET A 58 -0.96 -13.78 -8.20
N LEU A 59 -0.17 -14.36 -9.11
CA LEU A 59 1.04 -13.76 -9.69
C LEU A 59 0.74 -12.44 -10.40
N ARG A 60 -0.35 -12.37 -11.17
CA ARG A 60 -0.75 -11.11 -11.83
C ARG A 60 -1.01 -10.00 -10.81
N ILE A 61 -1.70 -10.31 -9.71
CA ILE A 61 -2.00 -9.32 -8.67
C ILE A 61 -0.74 -8.96 -7.88
N TYR A 62 0.12 -9.93 -7.60
CA TYR A 62 1.41 -9.72 -6.94
C TYR A 62 2.33 -8.79 -7.77
N ASN A 63 2.46 -9.04 -9.08
CA ASN A 63 3.22 -8.15 -9.98
C ASN A 63 2.67 -6.71 -9.99
N GLN A 64 1.35 -6.55 -9.89
CA GLN A 64 0.75 -5.22 -9.74
C GLN A 64 0.99 -4.60 -8.37
N ALA A 65 1.11 -5.41 -7.30
CA ALA A 65 1.46 -4.95 -5.97
C ALA A 65 2.92 -4.48 -5.91
N LEU A 66 3.82 -5.07 -6.70
CA LEU A 66 5.20 -4.62 -6.86
C LEU A 66 5.33 -3.28 -7.62
N SER A 67 4.28 -2.86 -8.34
CA SER A 67 4.29 -1.63 -9.15
C SER A 67 4.05 -0.38 -8.30
N GLU A 68 5.02 -0.04 -7.46
CA GLU A 68 4.98 1.13 -6.58
C GLU A 68 4.82 2.46 -7.35
N PRO A 69 4.31 3.53 -6.70
CA PRO A 69 4.40 4.88 -7.25
C PRO A 69 5.84 5.20 -7.66
N PHE A 70 6.00 5.96 -8.74
CA PHE A 70 7.33 6.36 -9.19
C PHE A 70 8.06 7.15 -8.10
N LYS A 71 9.37 6.97 -8.05
CA LYS A 71 10.27 7.69 -7.15
C LYS A 71 11.19 8.54 -7.98
N GLU A 72 11.38 9.78 -7.56
CA GLU A 72 12.41 10.64 -8.12
C GLU A 72 13.78 10.10 -7.72
N ILE A 73 14.70 10.12 -8.68
CA ILE A 73 16.09 9.69 -8.55
C ILE A 73 17.03 10.78 -9.04
N THR A 74 18.31 10.64 -8.74
CA THR A 74 19.33 11.56 -9.27
C THR A 74 19.56 11.31 -10.75
N GLU A 75 20.11 12.31 -11.43
CA GLU A 75 20.60 12.18 -12.80
C GLU A 75 21.67 11.08 -12.92
N GLU A 76 22.61 11.06 -11.97
CA GLU A 76 23.66 10.04 -11.86
C GLU A 76 23.05 8.63 -11.80
N GLU A 77 22.09 8.40 -10.91
CA GLU A 77 21.43 7.10 -10.77
C GLU A 77 20.67 6.69 -12.05
N TYR A 78 20.07 7.66 -12.75
CA TYR A 78 19.37 7.38 -14.02
C TYR A 78 20.34 6.90 -15.11
N HIS A 79 21.51 7.52 -15.22
CA HIS A 79 22.53 7.15 -16.19
C HIS A 79 23.24 5.86 -15.80
N ASP A 80 23.51 5.64 -14.52
CA ASP A 80 24.04 4.36 -14.02
C ASP A 80 23.11 3.20 -14.41
N LEU A 81 21.80 3.37 -14.25
CA LEU A 81 20.79 2.37 -14.63
C LEU A 81 20.71 2.14 -16.15
N LEU A 82 21.06 3.15 -16.95
CA LEU A 82 21.09 3.05 -18.41
C LEU A 82 22.32 2.26 -18.89
N ASP A 83 23.43 2.35 -18.15
CA ASP A 83 24.72 1.77 -18.51
C ASP A 83 24.94 0.33 -17.98
N VAL A 84 24.03 -0.21 -17.17
CA VAL A 84 24.12 -1.60 -16.65
C VAL A 84 24.17 -2.63 -17.78
N LEU A 85 23.14 -2.63 -18.63
CA LEU A 85 22.97 -3.52 -19.78
C LEU A 85 22.13 -2.80 -20.84
N PRO A 86 22.25 -3.16 -22.13
CA PRO A 86 21.41 -2.59 -23.18
C PRO A 86 19.92 -2.64 -22.80
N PRO A 87 19.20 -1.50 -22.82
CA PRO A 87 17.81 -1.46 -22.41
C PRO A 87 16.92 -2.42 -23.21
N ILE A 88 16.06 -3.18 -22.52
CA ILE A 88 15.12 -4.11 -23.19
C ILE A 88 14.13 -3.36 -24.09
N ARG A 89 13.76 -2.14 -23.67
CA ARG A 89 12.87 -1.26 -24.44
C ARG A 89 13.24 0.18 -24.18
N MET A 90 13.56 0.91 -25.25
CA MET A 90 14.01 2.31 -25.18
C MET A 90 13.13 3.24 -26.02
N ARG A 91 12.91 4.44 -25.48
CA ARG A 91 12.26 5.59 -26.10
C ARG A 91 13.08 6.84 -25.79
N ARG A 92 12.68 7.97 -26.38
CA ARG A 92 13.42 9.23 -26.26
C ARG A 92 13.68 9.66 -24.81
N ASN A 93 12.66 9.52 -23.95
CA ASN A 93 12.70 10.00 -22.56
C ASN A 93 12.46 8.88 -21.54
N SER A 94 12.50 7.61 -21.95
CA SER A 94 12.24 6.51 -21.05
C SER A 94 12.81 5.19 -21.53
N PHE A 95 13.11 4.31 -20.60
CA PHE A 95 13.64 2.99 -20.91
C PHE A 95 13.34 1.97 -19.81
N PHE A 96 13.39 0.69 -20.18
CA PHE A 96 13.44 -0.42 -19.24
C PHE A 96 14.88 -0.89 -19.10
N VAL A 97 15.37 -0.95 -17.86
CA VAL A 97 16.71 -1.47 -17.53
C VAL A 97 16.87 -2.89 -18.09
N GLY A 98 18.07 -3.24 -18.54
CA GLY A 98 18.36 -4.54 -19.16
C GLY A 98 18.13 -5.75 -18.25
N GLU A 99 18.29 -5.56 -16.94
CA GLU A 99 18.15 -6.63 -15.94
C GLU A 99 16.73 -6.73 -15.36
N PRO A 100 16.15 -7.94 -15.32
CA PRO A 100 14.85 -8.17 -14.66
C PRO A 100 14.98 -8.08 -13.15
N TYR A 101 13.93 -7.56 -12.51
CA TYR A 101 13.75 -7.70 -11.06
C TYR A 101 13.12 -9.05 -10.70
N TYR A 102 11.99 -9.38 -11.33
CA TYR A 102 11.26 -10.62 -11.11
C TYR A 102 10.34 -10.93 -12.29
N GLY A 103 10.54 -12.06 -12.97
CA GLY A 103 9.76 -12.45 -14.14
C GLY A 103 9.74 -11.36 -15.21
N ASN A 104 8.55 -10.80 -15.48
CA ASN A 104 8.37 -9.72 -16.45
C ASN A 104 8.43 -8.31 -15.83
N MET A 105 8.82 -8.18 -14.56
CA MET A 105 8.94 -6.90 -13.85
C MET A 105 10.38 -6.38 -13.96
N TYR A 106 10.51 -5.14 -14.44
CA TYR A 106 11.76 -4.48 -14.73
C TYR A 106 11.72 -3.04 -14.20
N SER A 107 12.87 -2.52 -13.80
CA SER A 107 13.02 -1.09 -13.49
C SER A 107 12.72 -0.29 -14.76
N PHE A 108 11.72 0.57 -14.68
CA PHE A 108 11.35 1.51 -15.72
C PHE A 108 11.76 2.91 -15.30
N CYS A 109 12.56 3.55 -16.13
CA CYS A 109 13.11 4.88 -15.89
C CYS A 109 12.53 5.86 -16.90
N PHE A 110 12.24 7.08 -16.49
CA PHE A 110 11.83 8.15 -17.40
C PHE A 110 12.28 9.53 -16.93
N THR A 111 12.29 10.48 -17.85
CA THR A 111 12.56 11.90 -17.57
C THR A 111 11.33 12.75 -17.87
N SER A 112 11.11 13.77 -17.04
CA SER A 112 10.06 14.77 -17.24
C SER A 112 10.46 16.09 -16.60
N GLU A 113 10.33 17.21 -17.32
CA GLU A 113 10.63 18.56 -16.81
C GLU A 113 12.04 18.70 -16.19
N GLY A 114 13.04 17.98 -16.72
CA GLY A 114 14.41 17.99 -16.21
C GLY A 114 14.62 17.18 -14.92
N ARG A 115 13.62 16.38 -14.51
CA ARG A 115 13.68 15.47 -13.36
C ARG A 115 13.71 14.01 -13.83
N TYR A 116 14.30 13.15 -13.01
CA TYR A 116 14.56 11.74 -13.31
C TYR A 116 13.75 10.86 -12.37
N PHE A 117 13.12 9.82 -12.89
CA PHE A 117 12.25 8.95 -12.11
C PHE A 117 12.48 7.48 -12.43
N LYS A 118 12.24 6.62 -11.44
CA LYS A 118 12.17 5.17 -11.62
C LYS A 118 10.94 4.58 -10.95
N GLY A 119 10.54 3.40 -11.42
CA GLY A 119 9.60 2.53 -10.73
C GLY A 119 9.51 1.18 -11.41
N LEU A 120 9.06 0.18 -10.67
CA LEU A 120 9.00 -1.18 -11.18
C LEU A 120 7.75 -1.38 -12.03
N ARG A 121 7.90 -1.78 -13.30
CA ARG A 121 6.76 -2.01 -14.21
C ARG A 121 6.95 -3.29 -14.99
N SER A 122 5.85 -3.84 -15.50
CA SER A 122 5.99 -4.94 -16.43
C SER A 122 6.55 -4.45 -17.76
N VAL A 123 7.53 -5.13 -18.33
CA VAL A 123 8.03 -4.83 -19.68
C VAL A 123 6.93 -5.00 -20.74
N LEU A 124 5.90 -5.82 -20.43
CA LEU A 124 4.73 -6.03 -21.28
C LEU A 124 3.69 -4.90 -21.16
N THR A 125 3.85 -3.94 -20.24
CA THR A 125 2.91 -2.83 -20.11
C THR A 125 2.89 -2.02 -21.42
N PRO A 126 1.72 -1.76 -22.02
CA PRO A 126 1.61 -0.94 -23.22
C PRO A 126 2.12 0.48 -23.00
N GLN A 127 2.67 1.08 -24.06
CA GLN A 127 3.23 2.43 -23.99
C GLN A 127 2.21 3.48 -23.52
N SER A 128 0.96 3.40 -24.00
CA SER A 128 -0.12 4.31 -23.60
C SER A 128 -0.46 4.23 -22.11
N GLU A 129 -0.34 3.04 -21.51
CA GLU A 129 -0.55 2.87 -20.07
C GLU A 129 0.62 3.42 -19.25
N LEU A 130 1.86 3.29 -19.74
CA LEU A 130 3.02 3.94 -19.11
C LEU A 130 2.90 5.45 -19.14
N GLU A 131 2.52 6.02 -20.28
CA GLU A 131 2.27 7.46 -20.42
C GLU A 131 1.17 7.95 -19.49
N ARG A 132 0.06 7.20 -19.38
CA ARG A 132 -1.01 7.50 -18.41
C ARG A 132 -0.48 7.56 -16.98
N GLN A 133 0.34 6.59 -16.58
CA GLN A 133 0.92 6.53 -15.24
C GLN A 133 1.94 7.64 -14.99
N ILE A 134 2.77 7.98 -15.99
CA ILE A 134 3.72 9.10 -15.93
C ILE A 134 2.94 10.41 -15.71
N ASN A 135 1.97 10.70 -16.58
CA ASN A 135 1.18 11.93 -16.50
C ASN A 135 0.50 12.06 -15.13
N GLN A 136 -0.12 10.98 -14.67
CA GLN A 136 -0.77 10.95 -13.36
C GLN A 136 0.22 11.18 -12.21
N HIS A 137 1.43 10.63 -12.28
CA HIS A 137 2.45 10.86 -11.26
C HIS A 137 2.93 12.32 -11.25
N ILE A 138 3.19 12.90 -12.42
CA ILE A 138 3.57 14.31 -12.55
C ILE A 138 2.48 15.23 -12.03
N GLU A 139 1.21 14.95 -12.34
CA GLU A 139 0.07 15.68 -11.78
C GLU A 139 0.06 15.63 -10.25
N VAL A 140 0.28 14.45 -9.66
CA VAL A 140 0.30 14.25 -8.20
C VAL A 140 1.41 15.07 -7.54
N ILE A 141 2.64 14.97 -8.02
CA ILE A 141 3.78 15.63 -7.39
C ILE A 141 3.72 17.16 -7.52
N ASN A 142 3.10 17.65 -8.60
CA ASN A 142 2.92 19.08 -8.87
C ASN A 142 1.66 19.68 -8.20
N ARG A 143 0.89 18.90 -7.43
CA ARG A 143 -0.30 19.39 -6.69
C ARG A 143 0.05 20.57 -5.78
N ARG A 144 -0.74 21.64 -5.89
CA ARG A 144 -0.67 22.83 -5.02
C ARG A 144 -2.03 23.11 -4.35
N PRO A 145 -2.52 22.24 -3.44
CA PRO A 145 -3.82 22.43 -2.85
C PRO A 145 -3.80 23.53 -1.78
N VAL A 146 -4.94 24.18 -1.61
CA VAL A 146 -5.14 25.25 -0.63
C VAL A 146 -5.66 24.66 0.68
N ILE A 147 -5.01 24.95 1.79
CA ILE A 147 -5.50 24.58 3.13
C ILE A 147 -6.57 25.57 3.57
N LEU A 148 -7.73 25.05 3.97
CA LEU A 148 -8.84 25.82 4.53
C LEU A 148 -9.00 25.49 6.01
N LYS A 149 -9.54 26.47 6.75
CA LYS A 149 -9.94 26.32 8.14
C LYS A 149 -11.37 26.81 8.26
N ASP A 150 -12.27 25.95 8.74
CA ASP A 150 -13.58 26.39 9.18
C ASP A 150 -13.49 26.69 10.67
N GLY A 151 -13.98 27.87 11.05
CA GLY A 151 -13.72 28.54 12.33
C GLY A 151 -14.08 27.74 13.58
N PRO A 152 -13.73 28.28 14.76
CA PRO A 152 -13.98 27.61 16.02
C PRO A 152 -15.48 27.49 16.28
N VAL A 153 -16.02 26.26 16.27
CA VAL A 153 -17.36 25.98 16.79
C VAL A 153 -17.25 25.80 18.31
N LEU A 154 -18.07 26.51 19.08
CA LEU A 154 -18.19 26.32 20.53
C LEU A 154 -18.91 24.98 20.78
N PRO A 155 -18.35 24.03 21.53
CA PRO A 155 -19.11 22.89 22.01
C PRO A 155 -19.87 23.33 23.26
N ILE A 156 -21.20 23.43 23.14
CA ILE A 156 -22.22 23.33 24.19
C ILE A 156 -22.10 24.36 25.34
N GLU A 157 -23.12 25.21 25.48
CA GLU A 157 -23.30 26.14 26.60
C GLU A 157 -23.31 25.39 27.94
N ASP A 158 -22.20 25.46 28.68
CA ASP A 158 -22.04 25.42 30.16
C ASP A 158 -20.65 24.90 30.60
N ASN A 159 -19.55 25.41 30.02
CA ASN A 159 -18.20 25.11 30.53
C ASN A 159 -17.31 26.37 30.63
N PRO A 160 -16.77 26.71 31.81
CA PRO A 160 -15.84 27.84 32.00
C PRO A 160 -14.51 27.70 31.24
N ASP A 161 -14.14 26.48 30.86
CA ASP A 161 -12.97 26.22 30.00
C ASP A 161 -13.38 26.24 28.53
N ARG A 162 -13.20 27.38 27.86
CA ARG A 162 -13.57 27.58 26.44
C ARG A 162 -12.79 26.64 25.49
N ILE A 163 -13.32 25.45 25.26
CA ILE A 163 -12.83 24.52 24.23
C ILE A 163 -13.24 25.08 22.86
N MET A 164 -12.29 25.30 21.95
CA MET A 164 -12.58 25.77 20.59
C MET A 164 -12.21 24.70 19.55
N LEU A 165 -13.17 24.31 18.70
CA LEU A 165 -12.98 23.30 17.67
C LEU A 165 -12.78 23.92 16.28
N THR A 166 -11.58 23.82 15.70
CA THR A 166 -11.30 24.27 14.33
C THR A 166 -11.15 23.08 13.38
N SER A 167 -11.94 23.01 12.31
CA SER A 167 -11.83 21.94 11.31
C SER A 167 -10.91 22.33 10.16
N TYR A 168 -9.99 21.44 9.79
CA TYR A 168 -9.04 21.64 8.70
C TYR A 168 -9.47 20.86 7.46
N TYR A 169 -9.34 21.50 6.30
CA TYR A 169 -9.62 20.92 4.99
C TYR A 169 -8.54 21.29 3.99
N PHE A 170 -8.50 20.60 2.85
CA PHE A 170 -7.81 21.11 1.66
C PHE A 170 -8.71 21.07 0.43
N LEU A 171 -8.47 22.01 -0.49
CA LEU A 171 -9.10 22.03 -1.80
C LEU A 171 -8.13 21.47 -2.83
N LEU A 172 -8.53 20.38 -3.49
CA LEU A 172 -7.84 19.87 -4.66
C LEU A 172 -8.45 20.49 -5.92
N ASP A 173 -7.61 21.17 -6.71
CA ASP A 173 -7.96 21.84 -7.98
C ASP A 173 -9.17 22.79 -7.91
N GLY A 174 -9.40 23.39 -6.73
CA GLY A 174 -10.52 24.31 -6.48
C GLY A 174 -11.92 23.66 -6.49
N LYS A 175 -12.03 22.35 -6.66
CA LYS A 175 -13.32 21.65 -6.87
C LYS A 175 -13.80 20.86 -5.66
N LYS A 176 -12.89 20.16 -4.98
CA LYS A 176 -13.27 19.21 -3.91
C LYS A 176 -12.66 19.60 -2.57
N LYS A 177 -13.53 19.92 -1.60
CA LYS A 177 -13.16 20.15 -0.19
C LYS A 177 -13.00 18.81 0.50
N LEU A 178 -11.79 18.52 1.00
CA LEU A 178 -11.42 17.25 1.61
C LEU A 178 -11.06 17.48 3.08
N PHE A 179 -11.73 16.78 3.99
CA PHE A 179 -11.51 16.91 5.43
C PHE A 179 -10.16 16.30 5.85
N ILE A 180 -9.42 17.03 6.70
CA ILE A 180 -8.13 16.61 7.27
C ILE A 180 -8.34 16.11 8.69
N CYS A 181 -8.59 17.04 9.61
CA CYS A 181 -8.72 16.75 11.04
C CYS A 181 -9.44 17.89 11.75
N ASN A 182 -9.90 17.61 12.97
CA ASN A 182 -10.37 18.62 13.90
C ASN A 182 -9.25 18.97 14.88
N HIS A 183 -9.00 20.26 15.06
CA HIS A 183 -8.06 20.78 16.04
C HIS A 183 -8.83 21.34 17.24
N ILE A 184 -8.60 20.77 18.41
CA ILE A 184 -9.18 21.23 19.67
C ILE A 184 -8.19 22.20 20.32
N THR A 185 -8.62 23.43 20.55
CA THR A 185 -7.86 24.44 21.28
C THR A 185 -8.40 24.55 22.70
N GLU A 186 -7.60 24.12 23.66
CA GLU A 186 -7.79 24.35 25.10
C GLU A 186 -6.61 25.22 25.59
N GLN A 187 -6.80 25.99 26.67
CA GLN A 187 -5.69 26.74 27.26
C GLN A 187 -4.56 25.77 27.65
N GLY A 188 -3.36 25.96 27.08
CA GLY A 188 -2.19 25.12 27.36
C GLY A 188 -2.01 23.86 26.50
N ASN A 189 -2.91 23.56 25.55
CA ASN A 189 -2.81 22.35 24.71
C ASN A 189 -1.73 22.47 23.60
N LYS A 190 -0.45 22.45 23.98
CA LYS A 190 0.69 22.38 23.06
C LYS A 190 0.68 21.09 22.23
N ARG A 191 0.15 20.00 22.79
CA ARG A 191 0.13 18.67 22.15
C ARG A 191 -0.74 18.64 20.90
N GLY A 192 -1.98 19.13 20.97
CA GLY A 192 -2.89 19.16 19.81
C GLY A 192 -2.38 20.03 18.65
N ARG A 193 -1.61 21.09 18.95
CA ARG A 193 -0.96 21.93 17.93
C ARG A 193 0.16 21.16 17.21
N ASN A 194 0.98 20.44 17.96
CA ASN A 194 2.05 19.61 17.40
C ASN A 194 1.50 18.47 16.54
N GLU A 195 0.41 17.82 16.97
CA GLU A 195 -0.27 16.77 16.20
C GLU A 195 -0.83 17.31 14.88
N THR A 196 -1.51 18.45 14.90
CA THR A 196 -2.05 19.09 13.69
C THR A 196 -0.93 19.50 12.73
N ALA A 197 0.15 20.09 13.25
CA ALA A 197 1.31 20.44 12.45
C ALA A 197 1.98 19.20 11.83
N GLY A 198 2.07 18.10 12.58
CA GLY A 198 2.56 16.81 12.11
C GLY A 198 1.72 16.25 10.95
N ILE A 199 0.40 16.26 11.07
CA ILE A 199 -0.53 15.85 10.01
C ILE A 199 -0.34 16.70 8.75
N LEU A 200 -0.29 18.03 8.89
CA LEU A 200 -0.10 18.94 7.74
C LEU A 200 1.27 18.75 7.08
N LYS A 201 2.32 18.46 7.85
CA LYS A 201 3.65 18.14 7.32
C LYS A 201 3.65 16.82 6.57
N SER A 202 3.00 15.78 7.12
CA SER A 202 2.84 14.47 6.48
C SER A 202 2.05 14.57 5.17
N LEU A 203 0.94 15.33 5.15
CA LEU A 203 0.18 15.61 3.93
C LEU A 203 1.04 16.22 2.82
N ARG A 204 1.81 17.27 3.14
CA ARG A 204 2.67 17.94 2.15
C ARG A 204 3.78 17.03 1.64
N ARG A 205 4.41 16.27 2.54
CA ARG A 205 5.48 15.32 2.18
C ARG A 205 4.99 14.24 1.22
N ASN A 206 3.74 13.81 1.36
CA ASN A 206 3.14 12.74 0.55
C ASN A 206 2.22 13.29 -0.55
N HIS A 207 2.47 14.52 -1.04
CA HIS A 207 1.75 15.14 -2.16
C HIS A 207 0.22 15.07 -2.04
N TYR A 208 -0.28 15.19 -0.80
CA TYR A 208 -1.70 15.14 -0.45
C TYR A 208 -2.41 13.84 -0.87
N GLN A 209 -1.66 12.76 -1.11
CA GLN A 209 -2.24 11.44 -1.36
C GLN A 209 -2.74 10.79 -0.09
N PHE A 210 -2.02 10.99 1.02
CA PHE A 210 -2.38 10.50 2.34
C PHE A 210 -1.63 11.28 3.44
N TYR A 211 -2.00 11.03 4.70
CA TYR A 211 -1.17 11.42 5.85
C TYR A 211 -1.07 10.29 6.87
N LYS A 212 0.01 10.32 7.65
CA LYS A 212 0.23 9.53 8.87
C LYS A 212 -0.44 10.21 10.06
N GLY A 213 -1.37 9.51 10.71
CA GLY A 213 -2.03 9.98 11.92
C GLY A 213 -1.41 9.42 13.21
N LYS A 214 -1.17 8.11 13.26
CA LYS A 214 -0.61 7.41 14.44
C LYS A 214 0.35 6.30 13.99
N GLY A 215 1.29 5.96 14.86
CA GLY A 215 2.20 4.81 14.68
C GLY A 215 3.63 5.21 14.35
N HIS A 216 4.49 4.20 14.26
CA HIS A 216 5.92 4.39 14.01
C HIS A 216 6.24 4.66 12.53
N TYR A 217 5.59 3.93 11.62
CA TYR A 217 5.85 3.95 10.17
C TYR A 217 5.49 5.30 9.53
N GLU A 218 6.33 5.81 8.61
CA GLU A 218 6.12 7.08 7.92
C GLU A 218 5.13 6.95 6.75
N THR A 219 5.09 5.78 6.12
CA THR A 219 4.20 5.48 4.98
C THR A 219 3.51 4.12 5.11
N PRO A 220 2.35 3.93 4.47
CA PRO A 220 1.73 2.60 4.34
C PRO A 220 2.65 1.57 3.67
N ASP A 221 3.48 2.00 2.71
CA ASP A 221 4.43 1.11 2.03
C ASP A 221 5.46 0.54 3.00
N GLU A 222 6.06 1.41 3.83
CA GLU A 222 7.04 1.02 4.86
C GLU A 222 6.45 0.03 5.87
N LEU A 223 5.21 0.26 6.31
CA LEU A 223 4.49 -0.69 7.18
C LEU A 223 4.34 -2.05 6.48
N ILE A 224 3.89 -2.07 5.23
CA ILE A 224 3.63 -3.32 4.50
C ILE A 224 4.94 -4.06 4.22
N ASP A 225 6.02 -3.36 3.86
CA ASP A 225 7.34 -3.97 3.65
C ASP A 225 7.87 -4.59 4.94
N HIS A 226 7.74 -3.87 6.07
CA HIS A 226 8.15 -4.38 7.38
C HIS A 226 7.40 -5.66 7.76
N VAL A 227 6.07 -5.63 7.63
CA VAL A 227 5.19 -6.75 7.98
C VAL A 227 5.43 -7.94 7.06
N SER A 228 5.58 -7.70 5.75
CA SER A 228 5.85 -8.75 4.78
C SER A 228 7.22 -9.40 5.03
N GLY A 229 8.28 -8.60 5.16
CA GLY A 229 9.65 -9.09 5.36
C GLY A 229 9.83 -9.88 6.65
N LYS A 230 9.13 -9.51 7.73
CA LYS A 230 9.13 -10.25 9.00
C LYS A 230 8.01 -11.29 9.14
N LYS A 231 7.19 -11.48 8.10
CA LYS A 231 6.04 -12.41 8.07
C LYS A 231 5.05 -12.19 9.22
N LEU A 232 4.86 -10.93 9.64
CA LEU A 232 3.95 -10.51 10.71
C LEU A 232 2.50 -10.45 10.22
N THR A 233 1.57 -10.18 11.15
CA THR A 233 0.13 -10.18 10.89
C THR A 233 -0.48 -8.83 11.21
N LEU A 234 -1.15 -8.23 10.23
CA LEU A 234 -1.98 -7.04 10.46
C LEU A 234 -3.32 -7.45 11.06
N VAL A 235 -3.80 -6.68 12.03
CA VAL A 235 -5.11 -6.88 12.68
C VAL A 235 -5.89 -5.58 12.66
N SER A 236 -7.18 -5.65 12.36
CA SER A 236 -8.11 -4.53 12.53
C SER A 236 -9.22 -4.86 13.53
N ASP A 237 -9.56 -3.89 14.36
CA ASP A 237 -10.71 -3.93 15.28
C ASP A 237 -12.02 -3.68 14.50
N GLY A 238 -12.37 -4.65 13.64
CA GLY A 238 -13.44 -4.56 12.65
C GLY A 238 -12.90 -4.52 11.23
N HIS A 239 -12.93 -3.36 10.58
CA HIS A 239 -12.47 -3.20 9.20
C HIS A 239 -11.17 -2.39 9.12
N PHE A 240 -10.21 -2.88 8.32
CA PHE A 240 -8.97 -2.15 8.01
C PHE A 240 -9.22 -0.77 7.40
N PHE A 241 -10.29 -0.62 6.61
CA PHE A 241 -10.63 0.64 5.96
C PHE A 241 -11.97 1.16 6.44
N GLN A 242 -11.93 2.32 7.10
CA GLN A 242 -13.10 3.06 7.55
C GLN A 242 -13.33 4.26 6.65
N TYR A 243 -14.58 4.52 6.28
CA TYR A 243 -14.94 5.59 5.35
C TYR A 243 -15.78 6.65 6.06
N PRO A 244 -15.46 7.95 5.92
CA PRO A 244 -16.36 9.01 6.32
C PRO A 244 -17.64 8.98 5.48
N PRO A 245 -18.75 9.61 5.94
CA PRO A 245 -20.04 9.59 5.23
C PRO A 245 -19.95 10.05 3.77
N GLY A 246 -19.12 11.05 3.47
CA GLY A 246 -18.88 11.55 2.12
C GLY A 246 -17.97 10.67 1.25
N ARG A 247 -17.41 9.60 1.82
CA ARG A 247 -16.42 8.69 1.20
C ARG A 247 -15.29 9.43 0.49
N GLU A 248 -14.94 10.60 1.02
CA GLU A 248 -13.95 11.48 0.42
C GLU A 248 -12.51 11.05 0.72
N SER A 249 -12.34 10.12 1.66
CA SER A 249 -11.08 9.49 2.05
C SER A 249 -11.32 8.07 2.57
N ALA A 250 -10.26 7.29 2.74
CA ALA A 250 -10.27 6.02 3.44
C ALA A 250 -9.29 6.08 4.61
N THR A 251 -9.73 5.72 5.82
CA THR A 251 -8.85 5.61 6.98
C THR A 251 -8.38 4.17 7.10
N PHE A 252 -7.10 3.94 6.86
CA PHE A 252 -6.41 2.67 7.06
C PHE A 252 -5.89 2.59 8.49
N ILE A 253 -6.45 1.71 9.31
CA ILE A 253 -6.17 1.63 10.74
C ILE A 253 -6.10 0.18 11.21
N GLY A 254 -5.23 -0.07 12.18
CA GLY A 254 -5.10 -1.36 12.83
C GLY A 254 -3.86 -1.41 13.71
N HIS A 255 -3.45 -2.62 14.07
CA HIS A 255 -2.22 -2.89 14.77
C HIS A 255 -1.52 -4.13 14.20
N VAL A 256 -0.22 -4.27 14.49
CA VAL A 256 0.54 -5.48 14.19
C VAL A 256 0.38 -6.46 15.35
N LYS A 257 -0.11 -7.67 15.11
CA LYS A 257 -0.46 -8.66 16.14
C LYS A 257 0.70 -8.97 17.07
N GLU A 258 1.88 -9.20 16.49
CA GLU A 258 3.04 -9.69 17.21
C GLU A 258 3.76 -8.61 18.04
N THR A 259 3.64 -7.33 17.64
CA THR A 259 4.33 -6.21 18.31
C THR A 259 3.37 -5.26 19.04
N SER A 260 2.06 -5.38 18.81
CA SER A 260 1.02 -4.44 19.27
C SER A 260 1.23 -3.00 18.77
N GLU A 261 2.04 -2.80 17.73
CA GLU A 261 2.27 -1.49 17.13
C GLU A 261 1.04 -1.03 16.35
N GLU A 262 0.41 0.04 16.79
CA GLU A 262 -0.71 0.66 16.12
C GLU A 262 -0.25 1.51 14.92
N PHE A 263 -1.11 1.59 13.90
CA PHE A 263 -0.91 2.48 12.76
C PHE A 263 -2.23 3.12 12.35
N LEU A 264 -2.14 4.36 11.85
CA LEU A 264 -3.27 5.06 11.24
C LEU A 264 -2.77 5.91 10.08
N PHE A 265 -3.36 5.69 8.91
CA PHE A 265 -3.18 6.52 7.73
C PHE A 265 -4.53 6.96 7.18
N ARG A 266 -4.66 8.21 6.74
CA ARG A 266 -5.83 8.67 5.99
C ARG A 266 -5.44 8.90 4.54
N ILE A 267 -6.12 8.21 3.63
CA ILE A 267 -5.82 8.14 2.20
C ILE A 267 -6.89 8.90 1.42
N TYR A 268 -6.48 9.82 0.55
CA TYR A 268 -7.35 10.64 -0.30
C TYR A 268 -7.28 10.26 -1.78
N ASP A 269 -6.10 9.80 -2.21
CA ASP A 269 -5.87 9.48 -3.61
C ASP A 269 -6.39 8.07 -3.95
N ARG A 270 -7.31 8.01 -4.93
CA ARG A 270 -7.99 6.77 -5.32
C ARG A 270 -7.01 5.75 -5.88
N GLU A 271 -6.08 6.18 -6.72
CA GLU A 271 -5.17 5.26 -7.40
C GLU A 271 -4.13 4.71 -6.42
N TYR A 272 -3.66 5.55 -5.49
CA TYR A 272 -2.86 5.09 -4.36
C TYR A 272 -3.62 4.11 -3.47
N PHE A 273 -4.90 4.35 -3.18
CA PHE A 273 -5.74 3.41 -2.43
C PHE A 273 -5.86 2.04 -3.15
N LEU A 274 -6.11 2.04 -4.47
CA LEU A 274 -6.20 0.82 -5.27
C LEU A 274 -4.86 0.06 -5.30
N TYR A 275 -3.74 0.78 -5.35
CA TYR A 275 -2.41 0.22 -5.20
C TYR A 275 -2.23 -0.46 -3.84
N LEU A 276 -2.61 0.22 -2.74
CA LEU A 276 -2.52 -0.35 -1.40
C LEU A 276 -3.38 -1.61 -1.22
N LEU A 277 -4.55 -1.71 -1.85
CA LEU A 277 -5.35 -2.93 -1.81
C LEU A 277 -4.64 -4.13 -2.44
N LYS A 278 -3.78 -3.90 -3.43
CA LYS A 278 -2.96 -4.96 -4.05
C LYS A 278 -1.80 -5.33 -3.15
N ARG A 279 -1.10 -4.33 -2.60
CA ARG A 279 -0.02 -4.50 -1.61
C ARG A 279 -0.48 -5.28 -0.38
N LEU A 280 -1.67 -4.99 0.14
CA LEU A 280 -2.21 -5.71 1.28
C LEU A 280 -2.44 -7.20 1.03
N ARG A 281 -2.49 -7.68 -0.22
CA ARG A 281 -2.59 -9.12 -0.51
C ARG A 281 -1.27 -9.87 -0.29
N THR A 282 -0.16 -9.17 -0.10
CA THR A 282 1.17 -9.76 0.15
C THR A 282 1.49 -9.94 1.63
N VAL A 283 0.57 -9.55 2.53
CA VAL A 283 0.73 -9.64 3.98
C VAL A 283 -0.41 -10.41 4.65
N LYS A 284 -0.12 -11.07 5.77
CA LYS A 284 -1.14 -11.73 6.59
C LYS A 284 -2.05 -10.68 7.22
N LYS A 285 -3.34 -10.96 7.24
CA LYS A 285 -4.37 -10.07 7.77
C LYS A 285 -5.40 -10.88 8.54
N GLU A 286 -5.80 -10.35 9.68
CA GLU A 286 -6.90 -10.86 10.49
C GLU A 286 -7.88 -9.70 10.79
N SER A 287 -9.17 -10.01 10.82
CA SER A 287 -10.17 -9.09 11.34
C SER A 287 -10.67 -9.65 12.67
N ALA A 288 -10.78 -8.80 13.68
CA ALA A 288 -11.32 -9.19 14.99
C ALA A 288 -12.81 -9.61 14.95
N GLN A 289 -13.46 -9.63 13.78
CA GLN A 289 -14.89 -9.94 13.66
C GLN A 289 -15.28 -11.41 13.89
N GLU A 290 -14.36 -12.37 14.12
CA GLU A 290 -14.75 -13.74 14.51
C GLU A 290 -13.84 -14.38 15.56
N GLN A 291 -14.20 -14.21 16.84
CA GLN A 291 -14.06 -15.23 17.89
C GLN A 291 -15.29 -15.25 18.83
N ILE A 292 -16.50 -15.03 18.30
CA ILE A 292 -17.71 -15.50 18.98
C ILE A 292 -18.15 -16.78 18.26
N ASN A 293 -17.44 -17.87 18.54
CA ASN A 293 -18.03 -19.20 18.43
C ASN A 293 -19.16 -19.23 19.47
N ILE A 294 -20.38 -18.92 19.05
CA ILE A 294 -21.58 -19.33 19.77
C ILE A 294 -21.55 -20.86 19.71
N LYS A 295 -21.07 -21.47 20.78
CA LYS A 295 -21.35 -22.88 21.07
C LYS A 295 -22.87 -23.04 21.01
N SER A 296 -23.35 -23.77 20.02
CA SER A 296 -24.65 -24.44 20.09
C SER A 296 -24.49 -25.76 20.82
#